data_AF-A0A937SST0-F1
#
_entry.id   AF-A0A937SST0-F1
#
_cell.length_a   1.000
_cell.length_b   1.000
_cell.length_c   1.000
_cell.angle_alpha   90.00
_cell.angle_beta   90.00
_cell.angle_gamma   90.00
#
_symmetry.space_group_name_H-M   'P 1'
#
loop_
_entity.id
_entity.type
_entity.pdbx_description
1 polymer ?
#
loop_
_entity_poly.entity_id
_entity_poly.type
_entity_poly.pdbx_seq_one_letter_code
_entity_poly.pdbx_strand_id
1 'polypeptide(L)'
;MTGRQGGGPLNGYDFLHIGMEIDFHHPNSDDLMLPPETEDLYSTDKEAAAVFIRNRDGFPFSASDLLALHLEHVALQEGAELPFALPTEGSGRTSGWIAINFPEGAFHMLTTSGTVDVRRLRLAVEISVAE
;
A
#
# COMPACT_ATOMS: atom_id res chain seq x y z
N MET A 1 -7.20 19.36 14.26
CA MET A 1 -6.31 18.76 13.24
C MET A 1 -6.61 17.27 13.25
N THR A 2 -7.51 16.82 12.39
CA THR A 2 -7.93 15.42 12.30
C THR A 2 -7.04 14.75 11.25
N GLY A 3 -6.10 13.93 11.71
CA GLY A 3 -5.29 13.08 10.84
C GLY A 3 -6.19 12.09 10.12
N ARG A 4 -6.05 12.01 8.79
CA ARG A 4 -6.64 10.94 7.99
C ARG A 4 -5.97 9.64 8.41
N GLN A 5 -6.70 8.77 9.09
CA GLN A 5 -6.26 7.40 9.37
C GLN A 5 -6.35 6.61 8.07
N GLY A 6 -5.19 6.21 7.54
CA GLY A 6 -5.07 5.38 6.35
C GLY A 6 -5.15 3.90 6.71
N GLY A 7 -6.30 3.30 6.39
CA GLY A 7 -6.62 1.89 6.60
C GLY A 7 -7.94 1.72 7.34
N GLY A 8 -9.00 1.44 6.58
CA GLY A 8 -10.34 1.23 7.13
C GLY A 8 -10.48 -0.12 7.84
N PRO A 9 -11.55 -0.30 8.64
CA PRO A 9 -11.78 -1.53 9.38
C PRO A 9 -12.10 -2.70 8.44
N LEU A 10 -11.45 -3.84 8.64
CA LEU A 10 -11.80 -5.11 8.00
C LEU A 10 -12.06 -6.16 9.08
N ASN A 11 -13.27 -6.74 9.09
CA ASN A 11 -13.66 -7.84 9.99
C ASN A 11 -13.35 -7.59 11.49
N GLY A 12 -13.53 -6.36 11.97
CA GLY A 12 -13.26 -6.00 13.37
C GLY A 12 -11.79 -5.67 13.68
N TYR A 13 -10.99 -5.35 12.67
CA TYR A 13 -9.59 -4.94 12.83
C TYR A 13 -9.31 -3.62 12.12
N ASP A 14 -8.52 -2.77 12.77
CA ASP A 14 -7.94 -1.57 12.18
C ASP A 14 -6.56 -1.89 11.60
N PHE A 15 -6.24 -1.27 10.46
CA PHE A 15 -4.98 -1.42 9.77
C PHE A 15 -4.31 -0.05 9.68
N LEU A 16 -3.05 0.02 10.10
CA LEU A 16 -2.23 1.23 9.98
C LEU A 16 -1.03 0.91 9.09
N HIS A 17 -0.89 1.61 7.97
CA HIS A 17 0.31 1.50 7.14
C HIS A 17 1.53 2.13 7.85
N ILE A 18 2.62 1.38 7.93
CA ILE A 18 3.85 1.76 8.65
C ILE A 18 5.12 1.69 7.79
N GLY A 19 5.05 1.21 6.55
CA GLY A 19 6.17 1.16 5.62
C GLY A 19 5.84 0.44 4.32
N MET A 20 6.70 0.58 3.30
CA MET A 20 6.47 -0.02 1.99
C MET A 20 7.75 -0.47 1.29
N GLU A 21 7.62 -1.47 0.41
CA GLU A 21 8.61 -1.87 -0.61
C GLU A 21 7.92 -1.97 -1.97
N ILE A 22 8.65 -1.64 -3.05
CA ILE A 22 8.09 -1.56 -4.40
C ILE A 22 9.00 -2.32 -5.37
N ASP A 23 8.41 -3.24 -6.13
CA ASP A 23 9.05 -3.89 -7.28
C ASP A 23 8.43 -3.34 -8.58
N PHE A 24 9.24 -3.14 -9.60
CA PHE A 24 8.83 -2.61 -10.91
C PHE A 24 8.92 -3.67 -12.02
N HIS A 25 8.13 -3.49 -13.08
CA HIS A 25 8.29 -4.22 -14.34
C HIS A 25 9.43 -3.59 -15.17
N HIS A 26 10.66 -3.65 -14.65
CA HIS A 26 11.85 -3.13 -15.30
C HIS A 26 13.04 -4.08 -15.12
N PRO A 27 13.90 -4.29 -16.14
CA PRO A 27 15.05 -5.21 -16.04
C PRO A 27 16.02 -4.90 -14.90
N ASN A 28 16.15 -3.62 -14.54
CA ASN A 28 16.99 -3.15 -13.44
C ASN A 28 16.14 -2.56 -12.31
N SER A 29 15.05 -3.24 -11.92
CA SER A 29 14.13 -2.75 -10.88
C SER A 29 14.85 -2.35 -9.60
N ASP A 30 15.86 -3.10 -9.18
CA ASP A 30 16.60 -2.88 -7.93
C ASP A 30 17.41 -1.58 -7.92
N ASP A 31 17.74 -1.05 -9.11
CA ASP A 31 18.52 0.18 -9.28
C ASP A 31 17.63 1.42 -9.50
N LEU A 32 16.31 1.25 -9.57
CA LEU A 32 15.39 2.38 -9.80
C LEU A 32 15.23 3.20 -8.53
N MET A 33 15.63 4.46 -8.60
CA MET A 33 15.44 5.43 -7.53
C MET A 33 14.16 6.24 -7.75
N LEU A 34 13.54 6.64 -6.65
CA LEU A 34 12.46 7.62 -6.71
C LEU A 34 13.07 9.00 -6.99
N PRO A 35 12.38 9.87 -7.74
CA PRO A 35 12.80 11.26 -7.87
C PRO A 35 12.81 11.93 -6.50
N PRO A 36 13.73 12.88 -6.23
CA PRO A 36 13.79 13.59 -4.94
C PRO A 36 12.45 14.19 -4.52
N GLU A 37 11.66 14.71 -5.46
CA GLU A 37 10.33 15.27 -5.20
C GLU A 37 9.35 14.23 -4.63
N THR A 38 9.41 13.00 -5.15
CA THR A 38 8.62 11.86 -4.66
C THR A 38 9.12 11.42 -3.29
N GLU A 39 10.44 11.38 -3.08
CA GLU A 39 11.04 11.07 -1.78
C GLU A 39 10.66 12.09 -0.71
N ASP A 40 10.67 13.38 -1.04
CA ASP A 40 10.29 14.48 -0.15
C ASP A 40 8.80 14.42 0.21
N LEU A 41 7.94 14.14 -0.78
CA LEU A 41 6.52 13.89 -0.57
C LEU A 41 6.28 12.73 0.38
N TYR A 42 6.98 11.62 0.19
CA TYR A 42 6.94 10.50 1.13
C TYR A 42 7.48 10.88 2.50
N SER A 43 8.61 11.59 2.60
CA SER A 43 9.17 11.97 3.89
C SER A 43 8.22 12.86 4.71
N THR A 44 7.42 13.68 4.03
CA THR A 44 6.52 14.66 4.65
C THR A 44 5.13 14.09 4.97
N ASP A 45 4.52 13.34 4.06
CA ASP A 45 3.16 12.79 4.21
C ASP A 45 3.01 11.47 3.45
N LYS A 46 3.60 10.39 4.01
CA LYS A 46 3.63 9.03 3.41
C LYS A 46 2.25 8.51 3.02
N GLU A 47 1.24 8.79 3.84
CA GLU A 47 -0.12 8.28 3.66
C GLU A 47 -0.88 9.04 2.58
N ALA A 48 -0.61 10.35 2.40
CA ALA A 48 -1.31 11.16 1.40
C ALA A 48 -0.54 11.29 0.08
N ALA A 49 0.71 10.81 0.01
CA ALA A 49 1.55 10.88 -1.19
C ALA A 49 0.94 10.04 -2.33
N ALA A 50 0.16 10.69 -3.21
CA ALA A 50 -0.55 10.06 -4.31
C ALA A 50 0.35 9.84 -5.54
N VAL A 51 1.31 8.92 -5.41
CA VAL A 51 2.41 8.72 -6.36
C VAL A 51 2.19 7.55 -7.33
N PHE A 52 1.20 6.69 -7.06
CA PHE A 52 0.83 5.57 -7.92
C PHE A 52 -0.23 6.04 -8.90
N ILE A 53 0.07 6.06 -10.20
CA ILE A 53 -0.86 6.53 -11.22
C ILE A 53 -1.48 5.34 -11.92
N ARG A 54 -2.82 5.27 -11.92
CA ARG A 54 -3.54 4.21 -12.64
C ARG A 54 -3.50 4.47 -14.14
N ASN A 55 -2.98 3.53 -14.93
CA ASN A 55 -2.72 3.74 -16.36
C ASN A 55 -3.98 4.01 -17.18
N ARG A 56 -5.11 3.41 -16.81
CA ARG A 56 -6.35 3.49 -17.61
C ARG A 56 -6.94 4.90 -17.70
N ASP A 57 -6.74 5.72 -16.66
CA ASP A 57 -7.42 7.01 -16.49
C ASP A 57 -6.53 8.10 -15.89
N GLY A 58 -5.27 7.79 -15.56
CA GLY A 58 -4.32 8.74 -14.98
C GLY A 58 -4.64 9.15 -13.55
N PHE A 59 -5.58 8.46 -12.88
CA PHE A 59 -5.97 8.84 -11.53
C PHE A 59 -4.86 8.47 -10.52
N PRO A 60 -4.45 9.40 -9.64
CA PRO A 60 -3.40 9.16 -8.66
C PRO A 60 -3.95 8.46 -7.41
N PHE A 61 -3.14 7.59 -6.83
CA PHE A 61 -3.42 6.82 -5.62
C PHE A 61 -2.23 6.91 -4.67
N SER A 62 -2.52 6.99 -3.38
CA SER A 62 -1.54 6.78 -2.31
C SER A 62 -1.39 5.29 -1.98
N ALA A 63 -0.35 4.93 -1.21
CA ALA A 63 -0.20 3.58 -0.67
C ALA A 63 -1.42 3.17 0.19
N SER A 64 -1.97 4.12 0.95
CA SER A 64 -3.14 3.91 1.82
C SER A 64 -4.42 3.70 1.02
N ASP A 65 -4.60 4.42 -0.09
CA ASP A 65 -5.72 4.18 -1.00
C ASP A 65 -5.63 2.78 -1.62
N LEU A 66 -4.43 2.37 -2.04
CA LEU A 66 -4.20 1.02 -2.59
C LEU A 66 -4.41 -0.07 -1.55
N LEU A 67 -4.01 0.17 -0.29
CA LEU A 67 -4.27 -0.73 0.83
C LEU A 67 -5.77 -0.88 1.08
N ALA A 68 -6.51 0.24 1.17
CA ALA A 68 -7.94 0.24 1.39
C ALA A 68 -8.68 -0.52 0.28
N LEU A 69 -8.37 -0.23 -0.99
CA LEU A 69 -8.93 -0.95 -2.13
C LEU A 69 -8.62 -2.46 -2.10
N HIS A 70 -7.41 -2.83 -1.68
CA HIS A 70 -7.04 -4.23 -1.55
C HIS A 70 -7.83 -4.93 -0.45
N LEU A 71 -7.93 -4.32 0.74
CA LEU A 71 -8.67 -4.87 1.88
C LEU A 71 -10.17 -4.99 1.56
N GLU A 72 -10.76 -4.01 0.87
CA GLU A 72 -12.14 -4.09 0.37
C GLU A 72 -12.32 -5.27 -0.59
N HIS A 73 -11.38 -5.48 -1.52
CA HIS A 73 -11.44 -6.61 -2.44
C HIS A 73 -11.33 -7.96 -1.73
N VAL A 74 -10.43 -8.07 -0.75
CA VAL A 74 -10.26 -9.26 0.10
C VAL A 74 -11.53 -9.53 0.92
N ALA A 75 -12.17 -8.50 1.47
CA ALA A 75 -13.43 -8.62 2.23
C ALA A 75 -14.55 -9.28 1.42
N LEU A 76 -14.58 -9.03 0.12
CA LEU A 76 -15.60 -9.55 -0.80
C LEU A 76 -15.34 -11.00 -1.21
N GLN A 77 -14.15 -11.54 -0.93
CA GLN A 77 -13.81 -12.93 -1.23
C GLN A 77 -14.18 -13.82 -0.02
N GLU A 78 -15.15 -14.72 -0.22
CA GLU A 78 -15.52 -15.69 0.83
C GLU A 78 -14.31 -16.54 1.23
N GLY A 79 -13.99 -16.54 2.53
CA GLY A 79 -12.89 -17.32 3.10
C GLY A 79 -11.51 -16.74 2.86
N ALA A 80 -11.38 -15.45 2.48
CA ALA A 80 -10.08 -14.83 2.32
C ALA A 80 -9.38 -14.69 3.69
N GLU A 81 -8.31 -15.45 3.86
CA GLU A 81 -7.40 -15.34 5.00
C GLU A 81 -6.33 -14.29 4.70
N LEU A 82 -6.10 -13.40 5.66
CA LEU A 82 -4.94 -12.52 5.60
C LEU A 82 -3.65 -13.36 5.76
N PRO A 83 -2.53 -12.97 5.14
CA PRO A 83 -1.30 -13.77 5.13
C PRO A 83 -0.57 -13.82 6.49
N PHE A 84 -1.22 -13.42 7.58
CA PHE A 84 -0.67 -13.36 8.92
C PHE A 84 -1.76 -13.63 9.96
N ALA A 85 -1.34 -14.07 11.14
CA ALA A 85 -2.24 -14.25 12.27
C ALA A 85 -2.78 -12.89 12.73
N LEU A 86 -4.10 -12.80 12.86
CA LEU A 86 -4.76 -11.62 13.41
C LEU A 86 -4.60 -11.58 14.94
N PRO A 87 -4.45 -10.38 15.54
CA PRO A 87 -4.42 -10.26 16.99
C PRO A 87 -5.72 -10.78 17.60
N THR A 88 -5.68 -11.36 18.79
CA THR A 88 -6.89 -11.73 19.54
C THR A 88 -7.21 -10.64 20.57
N GLU A 89 -8.45 -10.59 21.06
CA GLU A 89 -8.79 -9.67 22.15
C GLU A 89 -7.79 -9.78 23.31
N GLY A 90 -7.22 -8.64 23.72
CA GLY A 90 -6.21 -8.56 24.78
C GLY A 90 -4.77 -8.87 24.36
N SER A 91 -4.49 -9.27 23.11
CA SER A 91 -3.12 -9.55 22.63
C SER A 91 -2.34 -8.31 22.22
N GLY A 92 -2.98 -7.14 22.15
CA GLY A 92 -2.36 -5.89 21.73
C GLY A 92 -2.34 -5.71 20.21
N ARG A 93 -1.19 -5.35 19.64
CA ARG A 93 -1.00 -5.08 18.21
C ARG A 93 -0.11 -6.14 17.56
N THR A 94 -0.40 -6.49 16.32
CA THR A 94 0.44 -7.37 15.49
C THR A 94 0.90 -6.61 14.25
N SER A 95 2.10 -6.88 13.77
CA SER A 95 2.60 -6.30 12.51
C SER A 95 2.81 -7.38 11.45
N GLY A 96 2.57 -7.03 10.19
CA GLY A 96 2.71 -7.94 9.06
C GLY A 96 2.95 -7.21 7.75
N TRP A 97 3.20 -7.98 6.69
CA TRP A 97 3.33 -7.46 5.33
C TRP A 97 2.14 -7.92 4.48
N ILE A 98 1.50 -6.97 3.79
CA ILE A 98 0.48 -7.23 2.76
C ILE A 98 1.14 -7.00 1.40
N ALA A 99 1.10 -8.00 0.52
CA ALA A 99 1.63 -7.87 -0.83
C ALA A 99 0.49 -7.72 -1.85
N ILE A 100 0.51 -6.62 -2.59
CA ILE A 100 -0.40 -6.32 -3.69
C ILE A 100 0.39 -6.49 -4.99
N ASN A 101 -0.04 -7.42 -5.85
CA ASN A 101 0.60 -7.65 -7.14
C ASN A 101 -0.24 -7.00 -8.24
N PHE A 102 0.43 -6.30 -9.16
CA PHE A 102 -0.22 -5.61 -10.26
C PHE A 102 0.20 -6.25 -11.60
N PRO A 103 -0.75 -6.48 -12.52
CA PRO A 103 -0.38 -6.81 -13.89
C PRO A 103 0.31 -5.60 -14.53
N GLU A 104 1.18 -5.88 -15.50
CA GLU A 104 1.76 -4.83 -16.35
C GLU A 104 0.63 -3.99 -16.98
N GLY A 105 0.83 -2.67 -17.05
CA GLY A 105 -0.19 -1.76 -17.54
C GLY A 105 -1.26 -1.36 -16.51
N ALA A 106 -1.21 -1.78 -15.25
CA ALA A 106 -2.20 -1.39 -14.25
C ALA A 106 -1.91 -0.04 -13.59
N PHE A 107 -0.72 0.08 -12.99
CA PHE A 107 -0.26 1.26 -12.28
C PHE A 107 1.19 1.54 -12.64
N HIS A 108 1.55 2.83 -12.72
CA HIS A 108 2.92 3.27 -12.86
C HIS A 108 3.32 4.26 -11.78
N MET A 109 4.63 4.45 -11.63
CA MET A 109 5.21 5.53 -10.83
C MET A 109 6.28 6.25 -11.63
N LEU A 110 6.57 7.49 -11.24
CA LEU A 110 7.75 8.20 -11.72
C LEU A 110 9.00 7.72 -10.99
N THR A 111 10.04 7.39 -11.74
CA THR A 111 11.38 7.01 -11.26
C THR A 111 12.42 7.95 -11.89
N THR A 112 13.68 7.87 -11.46
CA THR A 112 14.79 8.59 -12.11
C THR A 112 15.01 8.19 -13.57
N SER A 113 14.51 7.01 -13.98
CA SER A 113 14.58 6.51 -15.37
C SER A 113 13.32 6.84 -16.19
N GLY A 114 12.36 7.58 -15.60
CA GLY A 114 11.06 7.90 -16.20
C GLY A 114 9.91 7.10 -15.59
N THR A 115 8.80 7.05 -16.31
CA THR A 115 7.60 6.32 -15.88
C THR A 115 7.80 4.81 -16.02
N VAL A 116 7.59 4.07 -14.93
CA VAL A 116 7.75 2.61 -14.90
C VAL A 116 6.54 1.97 -14.23
N ASP A 117 6.05 0.88 -14.84
CA ASP A 117 4.95 0.11 -14.29
C ASP A 117 5.35 -0.61 -13.00
N VAL A 118 4.46 -0.56 -12.02
CA VAL A 118 4.62 -1.23 -10.73
C VAL A 118 4.22 -2.69 -10.89
N ARG A 119 5.08 -3.59 -10.42
CA ARG A 119 4.84 -5.03 -10.39
C ARG A 119 4.26 -5.48 -9.07
N ARG A 120 4.83 -5.01 -7.97
CA ARG A 120 4.41 -5.39 -6.62
C ARG A 120 4.59 -4.23 -5.66
N LEU A 121 3.61 -4.05 -4.80
CA LEU A 121 3.66 -3.18 -3.64
C LEU A 121 3.54 -4.05 -2.39
N ARG A 122 4.54 -4.02 -1.52
CA ARG A 122 4.48 -4.66 -0.20
C ARG A 122 4.29 -3.57 0.83
N LEU A 123 3.24 -3.66 1.63
CA LEU A 123 2.91 -2.70 2.67
C LEU A 123 3.10 -3.36 4.04
N ALA A 124 3.98 -2.80 4.86
CA ALA A 124 4.06 -3.12 6.26
C ALA A 124 2.87 -2.45 6.96
N VAL A 125 2.13 -3.25 7.71
CA VAL A 125 0.96 -2.79 8.44
C VAL A 125 1.07 -3.17 9.91
N GLU A 126 0.58 -2.30 10.77
CA GLU A 126 0.23 -2.61 12.15
C GLU A 126 -1.29 -2.85 12.22
N ILE A 127 -1.68 -3.86 12.98
CA ILE A 127 -3.06 -4.34 13.06
C ILE A 127 -3.48 -4.36 14.53
N SER A 128 -4.66 -3.84 14.81
CA SER A 128 -5.30 -3.89 16.12
C SER A 128 -6.76 -4.32 15.99
N VAL A 129 -7.33 -4.83 17.07
CA VAL A 129 -8.79 -5.00 17.16
C VAL A 129 -9.43 -3.61 17.11
N ALA A 130 -10.44 -3.44 16.26
CA ALA A 130 -11.18 -2.19 16.13
C ALA A 130 -12.04 -1.96 17.39
N GLU A 131 -12.05 -0.73 17.91
CA GLU A 131 -12.85 -0.32 19.09
C GLU A 131 -14.34 -0.15 18.79
#